data_AF-A0A2P6P892-F1
#
_entry.id   AF-A0A2P6P892-F1
#
_cell.length_a   1.000
_cell.length_b   1.000
_cell.length_c   1.000
_cell.angle_alpha   90.00
_cell.angle_beta   90.00
_cell.angle_gamma   90.00
#
_symmetry.space_group_name_H-M   'P 1'
#
loop_
_entity.id
_entity.type
_entity.pdbx_description
1 polymer ?
#
loop_
_entity_poly.entity_id
_entity_poly.type
_entity_poly.pdbx_seq_one_letter_code
_entity_poly.pdbx_strand_id
1 'polypeptide(L)' 'MLSICGNNAVRELSSPGKSGNFFYLTNDDRYVIKTMKKAEVKVLIRMLSAYYNHVRAY' A
#
# COMPACT_ATOMS: atom_id res chain seq x y z
N MET A 1 -12.62 -4.52 -8.07
CA MET A 1 -12.59 -5.42 -6.89
C MET A 1 -11.91 -6.76 -7.18
N LEU A 2 -12.05 -7.31 -8.40
CA LEU A 2 -11.42 -8.58 -8.79
C LEU A 2 -9.90 -8.63 -8.58
N SER A 3 -9.17 -7.53 -8.83
CA SER A 3 -7.71 -7.46 -8.67
C SER A 3 -7.19 -7.77 -7.26
N ILE A 4 -8.00 -7.54 -6.21
CA ILE A 4 -7.59 -7.70 -4.80
C ILE A 4 -8.38 -8.84 -4.13
N CYS A 5 -9.65 -9.04 -4.50
CA CYS A 5 -10.55 -9.99 -3.84
C CYS A 5 -10.80 -11.28 -4.62
N GLY A 6 -10.14 -11.49 -5.77
CA GLY A 6 -10.20 -12.74 -6.52
C GLY A 6 -9.41 -13.87 -5.83
N ASN A 7 -9.61 -15.11 -6.29
CA ASN A 7 -8.77 -16.23 -5.85
C ASN A 7 -7.31 -15.99 -6.22
N ASN A 8 -6.39 -16.22 -5.28
CA ASN A 8 -4.95 -15.96 -5.43
C ASN A 8 -4.64 -14.55 -5.96
N ALA A 9 -5.44 -13.54 -5.59
CA ALA A 9 -5.36 -12.20 -6.17
C ALA A 9 -4.00 -11.50 -5.98
N VAL A 10 -3.23 -11.92 -4.96
CA VAL A 10 -1.98 -11.26 -4.57
C VAL A 10 -0.83 -12.26 -4.45
N ARG A 11 0.36 -11.82 -4.85
CA ARG A 11 1.64 -12.52 -4.70
C ARG A 11 2.46 -11.81 -3.63
N GLU A 12 3.00 -12.55 -2.67
CA GLU A 12 3.93 -11.99 -1.69
C GLU A 12 5.27 -11.67 -2.38
N LEU A 13 5.74 -10.45 -2.17
CA LEU A 13 7.07 -10.03 -2.57
C LEU A 13 7.99 -10.21 -1.36
N SER A 14 8.90 -11.18 -1.45
CA SER A 14 9.97 -11.36 -0.47
C SER A 14 10.90 -10.16 -0.53
N SER A 15 10.61 -9.11 0.23
CA SER A 15 11.52 -8.00 0.41
C SER A 15 12.34 -8.25 1.69
N PRO A 16 13.61 -8.69 1.60
CA PRO A 16 14.55 -8.69 2.73
C PRO A 16 14.98 -7.25 3.03
N GLY A 17 14.02 -6.35 3.26
CA GLY A 17 14.25 -4.94 3.51
C GLY A 17 14.52 -4.68 4.99
N LYS A 18 15.39 -3.70 5.28
CA LYS A 18 15.75 -3.25 6.65
C LYS A 18 14.56 -2.94 7.57
N SER A 19 13.37 -2.64 7.01
CA SER A 19 12.19 -2.26 7.79
C SER A 19 11.35 -3.44 8.29
N GLY A 20 11.53 -4.66 7.74
CA GLY A 20 10.75 -5.85 8.11
C GLY A 20 9.27 -5.77 7.74
N ASN A 21 8.90 -5.01 6.70
CA ASN A 21 7.52 -4.89 6.25
C ASN A 21 7.25 -5.92 5.15
N PHE A 22 6.05 -6.50 5.14
CA PHE A 22 5.56 -7.36 4.07
C PHE A 22 4.97 -6.53 2.94
N PHE A 23 5.22 -6.99 1.71
CA PHE A 23 4.68 -6.41 0.50
C PHE A 23 3.98 -7.49 -0.31
N TYR A 24 2.86 -7.14 -0.91
CA TYR A 24 2.11 -8.00 -1.82
C TYR A 24 1.81 -7.22 -3.08
N LEU A 25 1.83 -7.89 -4.23
CA LEU A 25 1.53 -7.32 -5.53
C LEU A 25 0.34 -8.07 -6.14
N THR A 26 -0.63 -7.34 -6.68
CA THR A 26 -1.74 -7.98 -7.40
C THR A 26 -1.26 -8.69 -8.66
N ASN A 27 -2.00 -9.70 -9.13
CA ASN A 27 -1.61 -10.45 -10.33
C ASN A 27 -1.65 -9.62 -11.62
N ASP A 28 -2.45 -8.56 -11.64
CA ASP A 28 -2.53 -7.61 -12.74
C ASP A 28 -1.53 -6.45 -12.62
N ASP A 29 -0.61 -6.52 -11.66
CA ASP A 29 0.43 -5.53 -11.37
C ASP A 29 -0.09 -4.11 -11.10
N ARG A 30 -1.39 -3.93 -10.82
CA ARG A 30 -2.01 -2.62 -10.62
C ARG A 30 -1.83 -2.07 -9.21
N TYR A 31 -1.72 -2.94 -8.21
CA TYR A 31 -1.73 -2.52 -6.81
C TYR A 31 -0.64 -3.22 -5.99
N VAL A 32 0.04 -2.43 -5.17
CA VAL A 32 0.94 -2.92 -4.11
C VAL A 32 0.23 -2.77 -2.78
N ILE A 33 0.19 -3.84 -2.00
CA ILE A 33 -0.28 -3.86 -0.61
C ILE A 33 0.94 -3.94 0.29
N LYS A 34 1.05 -3.03 1.26
CA LYS A 34 2.20 -2.96 2.18
C LYS A 34 1.71 -2.96 3.62
N THR A 35 2.35 -3.76 4.48
CA THR A 35 2.10 -3.65 5.93
C THR A 35 2.72 -2.37 6.49
N MET A 36 1.97 -1.69 7.34
CA MET A 36 2.42 -0.48 8.04
C MET A 36 2.30 -0.64 9.54
N LYS A 37 3.27 -0.08 10.27
CA LYS A 37 3.20 0.05 11.73
C LYS A 37 2.12 1.06 12.10
N LYS A 38 1.49 0.89 13.27
CA LYS A 38 0.46 1.81 13.78
C LYS A 38 0.92 3.28 13.83
N ALA A 39 2.21 3.53 14.08
CA ALA A 39 2.78 4.87 14.05
C ALA A 39 2.79 5.49 12.64
N GLU A 40 3.10 4.71 11.60
CA GLU A 40 3.11 5.17 10.20
C GLU A 40 1.68 5.52 9.74
N VAL A 41 0.69 4.70 10.12
CA VAL A 41 -0.73 4.95 9.82
C VAL A 41 -1.20 6.29 10.41
N LYS A 42 -0.79 6.63 11.64
CA LYS A 42 -1.12 7.92 12.27
C LYS A 42 -0.57 9.10 11.47
N VAL A 43 0.65 8.99 10.93
CA VAL A 43 1.26 10.03 10.08
C VAL A 43 0.48 10.15 8.77
N LEU A 44 0.18 9.03 8.11
CA LEU A 44 -0.56 9.01 6.84
C LEU A 44 -1.93 9.70 6.97
N ILE A 45 -2.69 9.37 8.01
CA ILE A 45 -4.01 9.98 8.25
C ILE A 45 -3.88 11.49 8.48
N ARG A 46 -2.88 11.94 9.26
CA ARG A 46 -2.63 13.37 9.50
C ARG A 46 -2.26 14.12 8.22
N MET A 47 -1.54 13.49 7.31
CA MET A 47 -1.14 14.08 6.02
C MET A 47 -2.25 14.05 4.96
N LEU A 48 -3.31 13.25 5.15
CA LEU A 48 -4.27 12.94 4.09
C LEU A 48 -4.93 14.16 3.44
N SER A 49 -5.31 15.16 4.23
CA SER A 49 -5.92 16.40 3.71
C SER A 49 -4.94 17.21 2.87
N ALA A 50 -3.70 17.37 3.34
CA ALA A 50 -2.64 18.06 2.60
C ALA A 50 -2.29 17.31 1.30
N TYR A 51 -2.20 15.98 1.36
CA TYR A 51 -1.94 15.13 0.21
C TYR A 51 -3.06 15.24 -0.84
N TYR A 52 -4.33 15.20 -0.42
CA TYR A 52 -5.47 15.38 -1.32
C TYR A 52 -5.44 16.74 -2.02
N ASN A 53 -5.19 17.83 -1.28
CA ASN A 53 -5.09 19.17 -1.85
C ASN A 53 -3.93 19.28 -2.85
N HIS A 54 -2.80 18.64 -2.56
CA HIS A 54 -1.66 18.58 -3.47
C HIS A 54 -2.01 17.87 -4.78
N VAL A 55 -2.57 16.65 -4.71
CA VAL A 55 -2.96 15.87 -5.90
C VAL A 55 -4.08 16.54 -6.70
N ARG A 56 -4.92 17.39 -6.08
CA ARG A 56 -5.94 18.15 -6.82
C ARG A 56 -5.35 19.35 -7.56
N ALA A 57 -4.21 19.87 -7.11
CA ALA A 57 -3.58 21.06 -7.67
C ALA A 57 -2.62 20.76 -8.85
N TYR A 58 -2.17 19.51 -8.98
CA TYR A 58 -1.20 19.04 -9.97
C TYR A 58 -1.71 17.77 -10.66
#